data_AF-A0A948REU2-F1
#
_entry.id   AF-A0A948REU2-F1
#
_cell.length_a   1.000
_cell.length_b   1.000
_cell.length_c   1.000
_cell.angle_alpha   90.00
_cell.angle_beta   90.00
_cell.angle_gamma   90.00
#
_symmetry.space_group_name_H-M   'P 1'
#
loop_
_entity.id
_entity.type
_entity.pdbx_description
1 polymer ?
#
loop_
_entity_poly.entity_id
_entity_poly.type
_entity_poly.pdbx_seq_one_letter_code
_entity_poly.pdbx_strand_id
1 'polypeptide(L)'
;MTISHRTRKALKWIGIVLLLFTTIGSSPSSQVRADDYVTPYYVEQVADIAAGVDGSDPSWFTNVNGTLYFQANDGNSGAELWKYSPLTGETTRVSDINVGGDGSNPEWLTVYGNDIYFAAADATHGRQLWRYDTAAETVKLVVDLGNYPAGSDPRWLQFVGPVLYFNARGGNGKELYAYDTRTGQARLVKDINPFGDSNPQYLFGQGATVYFTADDGVHGEEIWRSNGTSDGTYMIKDIYQGSNGSQPSSFNLLGYMFVFSANDGVHGRELWRSYGTAGTTKMVRDIAEGKKDSNPGWSNRLADSMIFFPAETETYGTELWRFDPQYGAYLLADINKGDKDSDPAAIGSIGWVMFFAAKDDKAGAELWKTEPRYTYAVRVSDINPGVEPSNPKSLERLGTTLFFTANDGVHGEEVWFSELPYATTHLLKDIRPGINGSVPTHVYGG
;
A
#
# COMPACT_ATOMS: atom_id res chain seq x y z
N MET A 1 -37.43 -31.97 -28.07
CA MET A 1 -36.67 -30.71 -28.20
C MET A 1 -36.08 -30.43 -26.82
N THR A 2 -34.85 -30.86 -26.62
CA THR A 2 -34.22 -30.95 -25.29
C THR A 2 -33.68 -29.58 -24.91
N ILE A 3 -34.22 -28.98 -23.85
CA ILE A 3 -33.72 -27.73 -23.28
C ILE A 3 -32.44 -28.08 -22.51
N SER A 4 -31.30 -27.69 -23.08
CA SER A 4 -29.99 -27.81 -22.44
C SER A 4 -29.91 -26.88 -21.23
N HIS A 5 -29.85 -27.48 -20.04
CA HIS A 5 -29.38 -26.81 -18.83
C HIS A 5 -27.91 -26.44 -19.03
N ARG A 6 -27.62 -25.17 -19.31
CA ARG A 6 -26.28 -24.62 -19.10
C ARG A 6 -26.06 -24.50 -17.59
N THR A 7 -25.32 -25.44 -17.04
CA THR A 7 -24.70 -25.34 -15.72
C THR A 7 -23.89 -24.04 -15.66
N ARG A 8 -24.29 -23.12 -14.77
CA ARG A 8 -23.45 -21.97 -14.40
C ARG A 8 -22.24 -22.54 -13.67
N LYS A 9 -21.12 -22.67 -14.39
CA LYS A 9 -19.83 -22.95 -13.76
C LYS A 9 -19.43 -21.73 -12.95
N ALA A 10 -19.07 -21.94 -11.68
CA ALA A 10 -18.52 -20.90 -10.82
C ALA A 10 -17.26 -20.33 -11.48
N LEU A 11 -17.31 -19.08 -11.92
CA LEU A 11 -16.12 -18.32 -12.29
C LEU A 11 -15.39 -17.93 -11.00
N LYS A 12 -14.07 -18.14 -10.95
CA LYS A 12 -13.19 -17.65 -9.89
C LYS A 12 -12.81 -16.21 -10.25
N TRP A 13 -13.30 -15.24 -9.50
CA TRP A 13 -13.04 -13.80 -9.75
C TRP A 13 -11.79 -13.29 -9.03
N ILE A 14 -10.60 -13.77 -9.34
CA ILE A 14 -9.40 -13.31 -8.62
C ILE A 14 -9.01 -11.96 -9.23
N GLY A 15 -9.44 -10.87 -8.59
CA GLY A 15 -9.09 -9.50 -8.95
C GLY A 15 -10.25 -8.64 -9.44
N ILE A 16 -11.01 -8.06 -8.51
CA ILE A 16 -11.96 -6.99 -8.84
C ILE A 16 -11.31 -5.66 -8.47
N VAL A 17 -11.12 -4.80 -9.46
CA VAL A 17 -10.97 -3.36 -9.24
C VAL A 17 -12.36 -2.80 -9.01
N LEU A 18 -12.63 -2.33 -7.80
CA LEU A 18 -13.87 -1.64 -7.52
C LEU A 18 -13.74 -0.20 -8.01
N LEU A 19 -14.48 0.15 -9.06
CA LEU A 19 -14.70 1.54 -9.45
C LEU A 19 -16.09 1.94 -8.98
N LEU A 20 -16.13 2.82 -7.99
CA LEU A 20 -17.38 3.33 -7.44
C LEU A 20 -17.70 4.65 -8.14
N PHE A 21 -18.83 4.68 -8.84
CA PHE A 21 -19.35 5.91 -9.45
C PHE A 21 -20.40 6.54 -8.53
N THR A 22 -20.35 7.86 -8.36
CA THR A 22 -21.51 8.63 -7.87
C THR A 22 -22.31 9.13 -9.06
N THR A 23 -23.63 9.02 -9.04
CA THR A 23 -24.47 9.67 -10.05
C THR A 23 -24.43 11.20 -9.87
N ILE A 24 -24.02 11.94 -10.91
CA ILE A 24 -24.38 13.36 -11.00
C ILE A 24 -25.83 13.38 -11.48
N GLY A 25 -26.74 13.72 -10.56
CA GLY A 25 -28.19 13.58 -10.75
C GLY A 25 -28.73 14.28 -12.00
N SER A 26 -29.66 13.61 -12.67
CA SER A 26 -30.70 14.28 -13.44
C SER A 26 -31.55 15.13 -12.48
N SER A 27 -31.91 16.35 -12.91
CA SER A 27 -32.69 17.31 -12.12
C SER A 27 -33.95 16.68 -11.51
N PRO A 28 -34.25 16.92 -10.22
CA PRO A 28 -35.44 16.37 -9.60
C PRO A 28 -36.70 17.07 -10.14
N SER A 29 -37.66 16.27 -10.58
CA SER A 29 -39.05 16.70 -10.53
C SER A 29 -39.41 17.02 -9.08
N SER A 30 -39.95 18.22 -8.85
CA SER A 30 -40.38 18.70 -7.54
C SER A 30 -41.37 17.70 -6.93
N GLN A 31 -40.97 16.93 -5.90
CA GLN A 31 -41.81 16.32 -4.84
C GLN A 31 -41.06 15.32 -3.91
N VAL A 32 -39.76 15.04 -4.09
CA VAL A 32 -39.03 14.09 -3.22
C VAL A 32 -38.36 14.81 -2.04
N ARG A 33 -38.50 14.26 -0.83
CA ARG A 33 -37.90 14.80 0.40
C ARG A 33 -36.37 14.64 0.35
N ALA A 34 -35.65 15.55 1.00
CA ALA A 34 -34.18 15.52 1.07
C ALA A 34 -33.61 14.26 1.76
N ASP A 35 -34.47 13.46 2.39
CA ASP A 35 -34.14 12.26 3.16
C ASP A 35 -34.11 10.98 2.29
N ASP A 36 -34.52 11.05 1.00
CA ASP A 36 -34.66 9.90 0.09
C ASP A 36 -33.48 9.74 -0.89
N TYR A 37 -32.43 10.56 -0.79
CA TYR A 37 -31.22 10.41 -1.61
C TYR A 37 -30.27 9.38 -1.01
N VAL A 38 -30.61 8.09 -1.13
CA VAL A 38 -29.59 7.04 -1.08
C VAL A 38 -28.83 7.13 -2.39
N THR A 39 -27.59 7.61 -2.38
CA THR A 39 -26.71 7.53 -3.56
C THR A 39 -26.55 6.05 -3.91
N PRO A 40 -27.10 5.56 -5.05
CA PRO A 40 -26.95 4.15 -5.36
C PRO A 40 -25.52 3.90 -5.78
N TYR A 41 -24.80 3.13 -4.98
CA TYR A 41 -23.48 2.62 -5.32
C TYR A 41 -23.63 1.38 -6.20
N TYR A 42 -22.89 1.34 -7.30
CA TYR A 42 -22.90 0.19 -8.20
C TYR A 42 -21.51 -0.45 -8.24
N VAL A 43 -21.52 -1.77 -8.39
CA VAL A 43 -20.33 -2.59 -8.61
C VAL A 43 -20.54 -3.38 -9.89
N GLU A 44 -19.58 -3.25 -10.80
CA GLU A 44 -19.55 -3.99 -12.05
C GLU A 44 -18.17 -4.57 -12.32
N GLN A 45 -18.17 -5.68 -13.07
CA GLN A 45 -16.94 -6.19 -13.67
C GLN A 45 -16.54 -5.25 -14.80
N VAL A 46 -15.32 -4.73 -14.70
CA VAL A 46 -14.76 -3.86 -15.72
C VAL A 46 -14.25 -4.67 -16.93
N ALA A 47 -13.52 -5.76 -16.68
CA ALA A 47 -13.06 -6.67 -17.72
C ALA A 47 -12.78 -8.07 -17.16
N ASP A 48 -12.84 -9.08 -18.04
CA ASP A 48 -12.32 -10.43 -17.82
C ASP A 48 -11.10 -10.61 -18.73
N ILE A 49 -9.92 -10.25 -18.23
CA ILE A 49 -8.69 -10.19 -19.06
C ILE A 49 -8.20 -11.62 -19.38
N ALA A 50 -8.16 -12.49 -18.38
CA ALA A 50 -7.91 -13.92 -18.52
C ALA A 50 -9.24 -14.69 -18.62
N ALA A 51 -9.82 -14.74 -19.82
CA ALA A 51 -11.13 -15.36 -20.03
C ALA A 51 -11.18 -16.82 -19.55
N GLY A 52 -12.09 -17.14 -18.63
CA GLY A 52 -12.32 -18.51 -18.18
C GLY A 52 -12.41 -18.70 -16.67
N VAL A 53 -11.71 -19.71 -16.14
CA VAL A 53 -11.69 -20.02 -14.69
C VAL A 53 -10.44 -19.50 -13.98
N ASP A 54 -9.49 -18.97 -14.76
CA ASP A 54 -8.24 -18.43 -14.26
C ASP A 54 -8.41 -16.93 -13.97
N GLY A 55 -7.69 -16.42 -12.96
CA GLY A 55 -7.74 -15.01 -12.59
C GLY A 55 -6.76 -14.18 -13.41
N SER A 56 -7.05 -12.87 -13.54
CA SER A 56 -6.13 -11.93 -14.18
C SER A 56 -5.13 -11.30 -13.20
N ASP A 57 -5.31 -11.54 -11.89
CA ASP A 57 -4.46 -11.10 -10.78
C ASP A 57 -3.93 -9.66 -10.88
N PRO A 58 -4.81 -8.67 -11.13
CA PRO A 58 -4.40 -7.31 -11.36
C PRO A 58 -3.74 -6.70 -10.11
N SER A 59 -2.62 -6.00 -10.31
CA SER A 59 -1.82 -5.41 -9.23
C SER A 59 -1.06 -4.17 -9.70
N TRP A 60 -0.36 -3.49 -8.78
CA TRP A 60 0.45 -2.30 -9.07
C TRP A 60 -0.33 -1.18 -9.78
N PHE A 61 -1.45 -0.75 -9.19
CA PHE A 61 -2.31 0.25 -9.79
C PHE A 61 -1.72 1.67 -9.72
N THR A 62 -1.91 2.45 -10.79
CA THR A 62 -1.70 3.90 -10.79
C THR A 62 -2.70 4.61 -11.68
N ASN A 63 -3.06 5.85 -11.34
CA ASN A 63 -3.93 6.69 -12.16
C ASN A 63 -3.11 7.76 -12.87
N VAL A 64 -3.31 7.89 -14.18
CA VAL A 64 -2.76 9.00 -14.97
C VAL A 64 -3.89 9.63 -15.76
N ASN A 65 -4.25 10.87 -15.41
CA ASN A 65 -5.28 11.66 -16.09
C ASN A 65 -6.64 10.94 -16.21
N GLY A 66 -7.06 10.22 -15.17
CA GLY A 66 -8.34 9.50 -15.15
C GLY A 66 -8.30 8.10 -15.78
N THR A 67 -7.21 7.72 -16.46
CA THR A 67 -6.98 6.36 -16.93
C THR A 67 -6.25 5.55 -15.84
N LEU A 68 -6.76 4.37 -15.51
CA LEU A 68 -6.15 3.46 -14.57
C LEU A 68 -5.16 2.55 -15.30
N TYR A 69 -3.94 2.42 -14.80
CA TYR A 69 -2.90 1.53 -15.29
C TYR A 69 -2.53 0.50 -14.22
N PHE A 70 -2.30 -0.74 -14.63
CA PHE A 70 -2.05 -1.85 -13.71
C PHE A 70 -1.38 -3.02 -14.43
N GLN A 71 -0.72 -3.89 -13.68
CA GLN A 71 -0.25 -5.18 -14.18
C GLN A 71 -1.41 -6.18 -14.16
N ALA A 72 -1.57 -6.99 -15.20
CA ALA A 72 -2.51 -8.12 -15.21
C ALA A 72 -2.10 -9.20 -16.22
N ASN A 73 -2.57 -10.43 -15.99
CA ASN A 73 -2.32 -11.59 -16.84
C ASN A 73 -3.57 -11.93 -17.69
N ASP A 74 -3.39 -12.19 -18.99
CA ASP A 74 -4.46 -12.60 -19.91
C ASP A 74 -4.50 -14.12 -20.19
N GLY A 75 -3.64 -14.89 -19.52
CA GLY A 75 -3.49 -16.33 -19.68
C GLY A 75 -2.72 -16.76 -20.93
N ASN A 76 -2.37 -15.83 -21.84
CA ASN A 76 -1.73 -16.13 -23.12
C ASN A 76 -0.36 -15.46 -23.28
N SER A 77 -0.21 -14.23 -22.79
CA SER A 77 1.01 -13.40 -22.85
C SER A 77 1.64 -13.20 -21.47
N GLY A 78 1.11 -13.87 -20.42
CA GLY A 78 1.55 -13.65 -19.05
C GLY A 78 1.16 -12.26 -18.52
N ALA A 79 1.76 -11.86 -17.39
CA ALA A 79 1.52 -10.59 -16.75
C ALA A 79 2.14 -9.42 -17.52
N GLU A 80 1.31 -8.46 -17.97
CA GLU A 80 1.68 -7.30 -18.78
C GLU A 80 1.09 -6.01 -18.22
N LEU A 81 1.43 -4.86 -18.81
CA LEU A 81 0.86 -3.56 -18.43
C LEU A 81 -0.46 -3.36 -19.17
N TRP A 82 -1.53 -3.11 -18.42
CA TRP A 82 -2.88 -2.85 -18.91
C TRP A 82 -3.33 -1.45 -18.54
N LYS A 83 -4.28 -0.93 -19.32
CA LYS A 83 -4.98 0.32 -19.04
C LYS A 83 -6.49 0.13 -19.11
N TYR A 84 -7.20 0.83 -18.23
CA TYR A 84 -8.64 0.96 -18.23
C TYR A 84 -9.05 2.43 -18.25
N SER A 85 -9.97 2.78 -19.14
CA SER A 85 -10.55 4.12 -19.24
C SER A 85 -12.00 4.11 -18.72
N PRO A 86 -12.28 4.72 -17.56
CA PRO A 86 -13.66 4.89 -17.08
C PRO A 86 -14.53 5.71 -18.04
N LEU A 87 -13.92 6.58 -18.86
CA LEU A 87 -14.64 7.40 -19.83
C LEU A 87 -15.23 6.58 -20.99
N THR A 88 -14.52 5.54 -21.42
CA THR A 88 -14.93 4.71 -22.57
C THR A 88 -15.41 3.32 -22.16
N GLY A 89 -15.10 2.88 -20.93
CA GLY A 89 -15.33 1.52 -20.47
C GLY A 89 -14.35 0.50 -21.06
N GLU A 90 -13.30 0.93 -21.77
CA GLU A 90 -12.38 0.04 -22.46
C GLU A 90 -11.20 -0.39 -21.58
N THR A 91 -10.88 -1.68 -21.63
CA THR A 91 -9.67 -2.27 -21.06
C THR A 91 -8.78 -2.77 -22.17
N THR A 92 -7.53 -2.29 -22.24
CA THR A 92 -6.59 -2.64 -23.31
C THR A 92 -5.19 -2.88 -22.76
N ARG A 93 -4.44 -3.80 -23.37
CA ARG A 93 -3.02 -4.00 -23.07
C ARG A 93 -2.22 -2.82 -23.63
N VAL A 94 -1.34 -2.25 -22.83
CA VAL A 94 -0.48 -1.13 -23.23
C VAL A 94 0.54 -1.58 -24.28
N SER A 95 1.27 -2.64 -23.96
CA SER A 95 2.22 -3.28 -24.87
C SER A 95 2.51 -4.69 -24.39
N ASP A 96 2.96 -5.55 -25.30
CA ASP A 96 3.51 -6.86 -25.00
C ASP A 96 5.03 -6.72 -25.01
N ILE A 97 5.59 -6.39 -23.84
CA ILE A 97 7.01 -6.02 -23.72
C ILE A 97 7.88 -7.27 -23.90
N ASN A 98 7.44 -8.41 -23.33
CA ASN A 98 8.09 -9.69 -23.51
C ASN A 98 7.33 -10.55 -24.52
N VAL A 99 7.55 -10.28 -25.81
CA VAL A 99 6.80 -10.91 -26.90
C VAL A 99 6.80 -12.44 -26.78
N GLY A 100 5.61 -13.02 -26.58
CA GLY A 100 5.44 -14.46 -26.50
C GLY A 100 4.41 -14.85 -25.44
N GLY A 101 4.60 -16.04 -24.85
CA GLY A 101 3.75 -16.53 -23.75
C GLY A 101 4.28 -16.19 -22.36
N ASP A 102 5.46 -15.61 -22.25
CA ASP A 102 6.11 -15.24 -21.01
C ASP A 102 5.81 -13.76 -20.70
N GLY A 103 5.29 -13.43 -19.52
CA GLY A 103 4.98 -12.04 -19.17
C GLY A 103 6.19 -11.18 -18.83
N SER A 104 6.07 -9.88 -19.05
CA SER A 104 7.06 -8.86 -18.66
C SER A 104 7.03 -8.53 -17.17
N ASN A 105 5.97 -8.91 -16.46
CA ASN A 105 5.74 -8.69 -15.03
C ASN A 105 6.01 -7.23 -14.57
N PRO A 106 5.26 -6.23 -15.08
CA PRO A 106 5.44 -4.84 -14.66
C PRO A 106 5.19 -4.65 -13.16
N GLU A 107 6.12 -4.01 -12.46
CA GLU A 107 5.98 -3.65 -11.04
C GLU A 107 6.51 -2.24 -10.78
N TRP A 108 6.22 -1.71 -9.59
CA TRP A 108 6.67 -0.37 -9.17
C TRP A 108 6.21 0.75 -10.12
N LEU A 109 4.96 0.68 -10.62
CA LEU A 109 4.41 1.71 -11.50
C LEU A 109 4.48 3.09 -10.82
N THR A 110 5.39 3.95 -11.29
CA THR A 110 5.72 5.23 -10.69
C THR A 110 5.51 6.34 -11.69
N VAL A 111 4.65 7.30 -11.37
CA VAL A 111 4.27 8.39 -12.29
C VAL A 111 5.17 9.60 -12.11
N TYR A 112 5.62 10.19 -13.22
CA TYR A 112 6.23 11.52 -13.23
C TYR A 112 5.78 12.30 -14.47
N GLY A 113 5.14 13.46 -14.25
CA GLY A 113 4.42 14.16 -15.30
C GLY A 113 3.26 13.30 -15.79
N ASN A 114 3.29 12.92 -17.07
CA ASN A 114 2.32 12.02 -17.68
C ASN A 114 2.91 10.62 -17.96
N ASP A 115 4.17 10.37 -17.61
CA ASP A 115 4.81 9.09 -17.93
C ASP A 115 4.74 8.12 -16.76
N ILE A 116 4.75 6.83 -17.08
CA ILE A 116 4.83 5.75 -16.10
C ILE A 116 6.19 5.07 -16.22
N TYR A 117 6.95 5.06 -15.13
CA TYR A 117 8.21 4.35 -15.00
C TYR A 117 7.99 3.07 -14.19
N PHE A 118 8.57 1.95 -14.63
CA PHE A 118 8.31 0.65 -14.01
C PHE A 118 9.42 -0.36 -14.29
N ALA A 119 9.48 -1.39 -13.45
CA ALA A 119 10.36 -2.53 -13.65
C ALA A 119 9.63 -3.59 -14.48
N ALA A 120 10.22 -4.05 -15.58
CA ALA A 120 9.67 -5.13 -16.41
C ALA A 120 10.79 -5.90 -17.13
N ALA A 121 10.50 -7.13 -17.54
CA ALA A 121 11.44 -7.99 -18.25
C ALA A 121 11.14 -8.08 -19.74
N ASP A 122 12.18 -8.22 -20.55
CA ASP A 122 12.09 -8.75 -21.91
C ASP A 122 13.08 -9.91 -22.11
N ALA A 123 12.94 -10.63 -23.21
CA ALA A 123 13.80 -11.78 -23.54
C ALA A 123 15.27 -11.43 -23.82
N THR A 124 15.61 -10.15 -24.05
CA THR A 124 16.94 -9.73 -24.50
C THR A 124 17.79 -9.15 -23.36
N HIS A 125 17.17 -8.36 -22.50
CA HIS A 125 17.81 -7.53 -21.47
C HIS A 125 17.47 -8.00 -20.05
N GLY A 126 16.54 -8.96 -19.88
CA GLY A 126 16.03 -9.35 -18.57
C GLY A 126 15.22 -8.22 -17.92
N ARG A 127 15.14 -8.18 -16.58
CA ARG A 127 14.35 -7.19 -15.84
C ARG A 127 15.08 -5.85 -15.75
N GLN A 128 14.50 -4.81 -16.35
CA GLN A 128 15.09 -3.47 -16.50
C GLN A 128 14.08 -2.37 -16.16
N LEU A 129 14.54 -1.12 -16.22
CA LEU A 129 13.70 0.06 -16.04
C LEU A 129 13.10 0.47 -17.38
N TRP A 130 11.77 0.54 -17.44
CA TRP A 130 10.99 0.91 -18.61
C TRP A 130 10.19 2.18 -18.35
N ARG A 131 9.85 2.89 -19.43
CA ARG A 131 9.00 4.07 -19.44
C ARG A 131 7.88 3.86 -20.45
N TYR A 132 6.65 4.08 -20.03
CA TYR A 132 5.50 4.27 -20.90
C TYR A 132 5.18 5.76 -21.01
N ASP A 133 5.28 6.28 -22.22
CA ASP A 133 4.86 7.63 -22.57
C ASP A 133 3.37 7.60 -22.91
N THR A 134 2.51 8.14 -22.03
CA THR A 134 1.06 8.05 -22.25
C THR A 134 0.57 8.95 -23.38
N ALA A 135 1.34 9.98 -23.76
CA ALA A 135 0.97 10.90 -24.82
C ALA A 135 1.31 10.32 -26.20
N ALA A 136 2.49 9.70 -26.32
CA ALA A 136 2.92 9.03 -27.54
C ALA A 136 2.42 7.57 -27.65
N GLU A 137 1.89 7.01 -26.57
CA GLU A 137 1.52 5.60 -26.42
C GLU A 137 2.67 4.64 -26.77
N THR A 138 3.89 4.94 -26.30
CA THR A 138 5.08 4.11 -26.56
C THR A 138 5.74 3.64 -25.29
N VAL A 139 6.16 2.36 -25.30
CA VAL A 139 7.02 1.78 -24.26
C VAL A 139 8.47 1.82 -24.73
N LYS A 140 9.38 2.26 -23.86
CA LYS A 140 10.82 2.31 -24.14
C LYS A 140 11.63 1.84 -22.93
N LEU A 141 12.67 1.08 -23.21
CA LEU A 141 13.73 0.80 -22.25
C LEU A 141 14.38 2.14 -21.87
N VAL A 142 14.42 2.45 -20.58
CA VAL A 142 15.00 3.70 -20.07
C VAL A 142 16.51 3.59 -20.05
N VAL A 143 17.00 2.54 -19.41
CA VAL A 143 18.42 2.25 -19.29
C VAL A 143 18.61 0.76 -19.07
N ASP A 144 19.64 0.21 -19.69
CA ASP A 144 20.23 -1.07 -19.31
C ASP A 144 21.49 -0.79 -18.48
N LEU A 145 21.44 -1.11 -17.18
CA LEU A 145 22.56 -0.85 -16.26
C LEU A 145 23.68 -1.90 -16.34
N GLY A 146 23.60 -2.85 -17.29
CA GLY A 146 24.70 -3.73 -17.67
C GLY A 146 24.24 -5.06 -18.26
N ASN A 147 25.18 -5.78 -18.88
CA ASN A 147 24.92 -7.08 -19.50
C ASN A 147 24.76 -8.21 -18.45
N TYR A 148 23.65 -8.18 -17.71
CA TYR A 148 23.24 -9.23 -16.80
C TYR A 148 22.13 -10.06 -17.45
N PRO A 149 22.24 -11.40 -17.55
CA PRO A 149 21.19 -12.22 -18.17
C PRO A 149 19.81 -12.07 -17.51
N ALA A 150 19.77 -11.75 -16.21
CA ALA A 150 18.53 -11.49 -15.47
C ALA A 150 18.10 -10.00 -15.45
N GLY A 151 18.93 -9.11 -15.99
CA GLY A 151 18.77 -7.66 -15.96
C GLY A 151 19.22 -7.00 -14.65
N SER A 152 19.02 -5.68 -14.55
CA SER A 152 19.39 -4.86 -13.38
C SER A 152 18.40 -4.94 -12.21
N ASP A 153 17.21 -5.52 -12.41
CA ASP A 153 16.18 -5.74 -11.38
C ASP A 153 15.88 -4.46 -10.55
N PRO A 154 15.44 -3.35 -11.19
CA PRO A 154 15.19 -2.11 -10.49
C PRO A 154 13.98 -2.24 -9.54
N ARG A 155 14.13 -1.75 -8.31
CA ARG A 155 13.09 -1.81 -7.25
C ARG A 155 13.05 -0.51 -6.47
N TRP A 156 11.97 -0.32 -5.71
CA TRP A 156 11.78 0.84 -4.82
C TRP A 156 11.86 2.18 -5.57
N LEU A 157 11.18 2.27 -6.72
CA LEU A 157 11.21 3.46 -7.57
C LEU A 157 10.60 4.68 -6.83
N GLN A 158 11.38 5.75 -6.70
CA GLN A 158 10.96 6.97 -6.02
C GLN A 158 11.49 8.23 -6.73
N PHE A 159 10.59 9.09 -7.21
CA PHE A 159 10.98 10.40 -7.71
C PHE A 159 11.27 11.39 -6.58
N VAL A 160 12.33 12.18 -6.73
CA VAL A 160 12.57 13.41 -5.95
C VAL A 160 12.87 14.53 -6.94
N GLY A 161 11.86 15.36 -7.20
CA GLY A 161 11.87 16.25 -8.36
C GLY A 161 12.02 15.45 -9.66
N PRO A 162 12.86 15.88 -10.62
CA PRO A 162 13.02 15.21 -11.91
C PRO A 162 13.90 13.95 -11.89
N VAL A 163 14.39 13.54 -10.71
CA VAL A 163 15.32 12.42 -10.56
C VAL A 163 14.59 11.23 -9.96
N LEU A 164 14.62 10.10 -10.67
CA LEU A 164 14.12 8.82 -10.20
C LEU A 164 15.24 8.07 -9.49
N TYR A 165 15.05 7.77 -8.20
CA TYR A 165 15.94 6.93 -7.40
C TYR A 165 15.38 5.52 -7.32
N PHE A 166 16.27 4.53 -7.34
CA PHE A 166 15.88 3.12 -7.29
C PHE A 166 17.07 2.25 -6.88
N ASN A 167 16.78 1.12 -6.25
CA ASN A 167 17.73 0.02 -6.08
C ASN A 167 17.90 -0.66 -7.43
N ALA A 168 19.14 -0.92 -7.87
CA ALA A 168 19.40 -1.78 -9.01
C ALA A 168 20.76 -2.46 -8.92
N ARG A 169 20.90 -3.59 -9.59
CA ARG A 169 22.17 -4.27 -9.81
C ARG A 169 22.94 -3.62 -10.96
N GLY A 170 24.20 -3.29 -10.68
CA GLY A 170 25.19 -2.89 -11.68
C GLY A 170 26.59 -3.44 -11.34
N GLY A 171 27.64 -2.76 -11.82
CA GLY A 171 29.02 -3.24 -11.72
C GLY A 171 29.53 -3.45 -10.28
N ASN A 172 28.91 -2.78 -9.31
CA ASN A 172 29.24 -2.83 -7.89
C ASN A 172 28.14 -3.51 -7.07
N GLY A 173 27.43 -4.49 -7.64
CA GLY A 173 26.32 -5.13 -6.94
C GLY A 173 25.02 -4.31 -6.94
N LYS A 174 24.12 -4.62 -6.01
CA LYS A 174 22.83 -3.92 -5.81
C LYS A 174 23.02 -2.68 -4.95
N GLU A 175 22.93 -1.53 -5.60
CA GLU A 175 23.24 -0.21 -5.04
C GLU A 175 22.13 0.81 -5.37
N LEU A 176 22.29 2.04 -4.85
CA LEU A 176 21.39 3.14 -5.17
C LEU A 176 21.76 3.77 -6.51
N TYR A 177 20.85 3.74 -7.47
CA TYR A 177 20.97 4.40 -8.77
C TYR A 177 20.00 5.58 -8.86
N ALA A 178 20.36 6.54 -9.70
CA ALA A 178 19.56 7.70 -10.04
C ALA A 178 19.46 7.86 -11.55
N TYR A 179 18.25 8.14 -12.04
CA TYR A 179 17.97 8.51 -13.43
C TYR A 179 17.42 9.93 -13.48
N ASP A 180 18.12 10.85 -14.16
CA ASP A 180 17.65 12.22 -14.35
C ASP A 180 16.88 12.34 -15.67
N THR A 181 15.58 12.56 -15.56
CA THR A 181 14.66 12.67 -16.72
C THR A 181 15.00 13.84 -17.65
N ARG A 182 15.73 14.85 -17.16
CA ARG A 182 16.12 16.02 -17.97
C ARG A 182 17.30 15.73 -18.88
N THR A 183 18.17 14.81 -18.48
CA THR A 183 19.38 14.45 -19.24
C THR A 183 19.27 13.07 -19.89
N GLY A 184 18.30 12.25 -19.46
CA GLY A 184 18.15 10.87 -19.90
C GLY A 184 19.30 9.97 -19.47
N GLN A 185 19.96 10.28 -18.34
CA GLN A 185 21.16 9.57 -17.88
C GLN A 185 20.87 8.88 -16.57
N ALA A 186 21.23 7.59 -16.51
CA ALA A 186 21.30 6.85 -15.25
C ALA A 186 22.73 6.80 -14.72
N ARG A 187 22.90 6.78 -13.41
CA ARG A 187 24.19 6.68 -12.76
C ARG A 187 24.08 6.05 -11.37
N LEU A 188 25.15 5.40 -10.95
CA LEU A 188 25.36 5.04 -9.56
C LEU A 188 25.42 6.33 -8.71
N VAL A 189 24.71 6.37 -7.60
CA VAL A 189 24.75 7.49 -6.67
C VAL A 189 25.99 7.40 -5.77
N LYS A 190 26.19 6.22 -5.18
CA LYS A 190 27.33 5.85 -4.35
C LYS A 190 27.42 4.33 -4.31
N ASP A 191 28.64 3.82 -4.32
CA ASP A 191 28.93 2.44 -3.92
C ASP A 191 28.95 2.40 -2.38
N ILE A 192 27.83 2.01 -1.78
CA ILE A 192 27.64 2.06 -0.31
C ILE A 192 28.38 0.88 0.34
N ASN A 193 28.34 -0.30 -0.28
CA ASN A 193 29.05 -1.48 0.18
C ASN A 193 30.06 -1.97 -0.89
N PRO A 194 31.32 -1.48 -0.86
CA PRO A 194 32.32 -1.81 -1.88
C PRO A 194 32.70 -3.30 -1.98
N PHE A 195 32.27 -4.12 -1.02
CA PHE A 195 32.58 -5.55 -0.95
C PHE A 195 31.34 -6.44 -1.13
N GLY A 196 30.16 -5.87 -1.41
CA GLY A 196 28.91 -6.61 -1.45
C GLY A 196 27.77 -5.84 -2.12
N ASP A 197 26.54 -6.17 -1.73
CA ASP A 197 25.33 -5.46 -2.14
C ASP A 197 24.87 -4.60 -0.95
N SER A 198 24.61 -3.31 -1.14
CA SER A 198 24.00 -2.47 -0.09
C SER A 198 22.50 -2.61 0.04
N ASN A 199 21.85 -3.18 -0.98
CA ASN A 199 20.42 -3.45 -1.06
C ASN A 199 19.52 -2.30 -0.58
N PRO A 200 19.54 -1.09 -1.18
CA PRO A 200 18.68 -0.01 -0.73
C PRO A 200 17.19 -0.36 -0.74
N GLN A 201 16.45 -0.07 0.33
CA GLN A 201 15.01 -0.35 0.45
C GLN A 201 14.23 0.83 1.03
N TYR A 202 12.89 0.73 0.98
CA TYR A 202 11.97 1.72 1.56
C TYR A 202 12.27 3.17 1.13
N LEU A 203 12.55 3.40 -0.16
CA LEU A 203 12.87 4.73 -0.67
C LEU A 203 11.68 5.68 -0.52
N PHE A 204 11.91 6.87 0.04
CA PHE A 204 10.93 7.97 0.05
C PHE A 204 11.59 9.33 -0.09
N GLY A 205 10.88 10.27 -0.71
CA GLY A 205 11.35 11.65 -0.92
C GLY A 205 10.84 12.63 0.12
N GLN A 206 11.69 13.56 0.56
CA GLN A 206 11.25 14.75 1.30
C GLN A 206 12.12 15.95 0.90
N GLY A 207 11.48 16.98 0.33
CA GLY A 207 12.20 18.10 -0.29
C GLY A 207 13.08 17.64 -1.45
N ALA A 208 14.37 17.98 -1.41
CA ALA A 208 15.37 17.58 -2.42
C ALA A 208 16.21 16.35 -1.99
N THR A 209 15.75 15.60 -0.99
CA THR A 209 16.47 14.45 -0.42
C THR A 209 15.65 13.18 -0.59
N VAL A 210 16.32 12.09 -0.95
CA VAL A 210 15.78 10.72 -0.82
C VAL A 210 16.31 10.09 0.46
N TYR A 211 15.45 9.38 1.17
CA TYR A 211 15.75 8.59 2.35
C TYR A 211 15.46 7.12 2.05
N PHE A 212 16.22 6.21 2.65
CA PHE A 212 16.15 4.78 2.39
C PHE A 212 16.88 3.99 3.48
N THR A 213 16.71 2.68 3.53
CA THR A 213 17.58 1.79 4.30
C THR A 213 18.66 1.20 3.41
N ALA A 214 19.85 0.94 3.95
CA ALA A 214 20.94 0.25 3.25
C ALA A 214 21.95 -0.33 4.23
N ASP A 215 22.71 -1.33 3.78
CA ASP A 215 23.81 -1.96 4.51
C ASP A 215 25.16 -1.56 3.87
N ASP A 216 26.08 -0.99 4.63
CA ASP A 216 27.43 -0.64 4.15
C ASP A 216 28.46 -1.76 4.31
N GLY A 217 28.03 -2.94 4.79
CA GLY A 217 28.88 -4.08 5.11
C GLY A 217 29.61 -3.95 6.44
N VAL A 218 29.39 -2.86 7.19
CA VAL A 218 30.05 -2.57 8.47
C VAL A 218 29.04 -2.44 9.60
N HIS A 219 27.92 -1.74 9.37
CA HIS A 219 26.90 -1.42 10.38
C HIS A 219 25.59 -2.20 10.22
N GLY A 220 25.51 -3.08 9.22
CA GLY A 220 24.24 -3.73 8.86
C GLY A 220 23.24 -2.74 8.26
N GLU A 221 21.99 -3.17 8.08
CA GLU A 221 20.93 -2.32 7.53
C GLU A 221 20.54 -1.20 8.49
N GLU A 222 20.81 0.04 8.07
CA GLU A 222 20.53 1.27 8.80
C GLU A 222 19.80 2.28 7.92
N ILE A 223 19.44 3.44 8.49
CA ILE A 223 18.79 4.51 7.74
C ILE A 223 19.79 5.48 7.11
N TRP A 224 19.62 5.74 5.82
CA TRP A 224 20.49 6.56 4.96
C TRP A 224 19.72 7.70 4.31
N ARG A 225 20.48 8.68 3.81
CA ARG A 225 19.96 9.74 2.95
C ARG A 225 20.88 10.02 1.78
N SER A 226 20.31 10.60 0.72
CA SER A 226 21.04 11.11 -0.42
C SER A 226 20.43 12.39 -0.99
N ASN A 227 21.26 13.33 -1.42
CA ASN A 227 20.88 14.44 -2.30
C ASN A 227 21.14 14.13 -3.80
N GLY A 228 21.46 12.88 -4.11
CA GLY A 228 21.86 12.42 -5.43
C GLY A 228 23.36 12.42 -5.68
N THR A 229 24.21 12.98 -4.83
CA THR A 229 25.68 12.95 -4.99
C THR A 229 26.31 11.92 -4.05
N SER A 230 27.50 11.41 -4.38
CA SER A 230 28.22 10.48 -3.49
C SER A 230 28.52 11.11 -2.12
N ASP A 231 29.01 12.35 -2.10
CA ASP A 231 29.32 13.08 -0.84
C ASP A 231 28.06 13.36 -0.02
N GLY A 232 26.93 13.66 -0.68
CA GLY A 232 25.65 13.85 -0.03
C GLY A 232 24.92 12.56 0.33
N THR A 233 25.56 11.39 0.14
CA THR A 233 25.00 10.07 0.46
C THR A 233 25.70 9.46 1.67
N TYR A 234 24.97 9.37 2.79
CA TYR A 234 25.54 8.92 4.06
C TYR A 234 24.48 8.35 5.01
N MET A 235 24.94 7.46 5.90
CA MET A 235 24.16 6.91 7.00
C MET A 235 23.76 8.03 7.95
N ILE A 236 22.48 8.16 8.26
CA ILE A 236 21.98 9.20 9.15
C ILE A 236 22.38 8.88 10.58
N LYS A 237 22.25 7.62 10.99
CA LYS A 237 22.59 7.14 12.33
C LYS A 237 22.77 5.63 12.30
N ASP A 238 23.83 5.15 12.93
CA ASP A 238 23.95 3.78 13.40
C ASP A 238 23.05 3.64 14.64
N ILE A 239 21.84 3.10 14.46
CA ILE A 239 20.87 2.93 15.55
C ILE A 239 21.25 1.73 16.39
N TYR A 240 21.57 0.59 15.77
CA TYR A 240 22.07 -0.58 16.46
C TYR A 240 23.61 -0.57 16.44
N GLN A 241 24.22 -0.12 17.53
CA GLN A 241 25.67 0.00 17.59
C GLN A 241 26.42 -1.30 17.25
N GLY A 242 27.33 -1.22 16.27
CA GLY A 242 28.18 -2.33 15.86
C GLY A 242 27.82 -2.82 14.47
N SER A 243 27.92 -4.14 14.25
CA SER A 243 27.74 -4.74 12.92
C SER A 243 26.37 -5.36 12.68
N ASN A 244 25.45 -5.25 13.65
CA ASN A 244 24.08 -5.70 13.46
C ASN A 244 23.26 -4.48 13.01
N GLY A 245 22.38 -4.63 12.03
CA GLY A 245 21.51 -3.54 11.59
C GLY A 245 20.27 -3.38 12.47
N SER A 246 19.76 -2.16 12.55
CA SER A 246 18.51 -1.82 13.25
C SER A 246 17.22 -2.23 12.52
N GLN A 247 17.33 -2.70 11.28
CA GLN A 247 16.24 -3.12 10.40
C GLN A 247 15.07 -2.11 10.32
N PRO A 248 15.31 -0.83 9.95
CA PRO A 248 14.26 0.17 9.93
C PRO A 248 13.13 -0.17 8.94
N SER A 249 11.87 -0.02 9.35
CA SER A 249 10.73 -0.29 8.48
C SER A 249 9.50 0.57 8.80
N SER A 250 8.41 0.40 8.05
CA SER A 250 7.11 1.04 8.34
C SER A 250 7.14 2.58 8.33
N PHE A 251 7.88 3.15 7.38
CA PHE A 251 8.08 4.58 7.25
C PHE A 251 6.79 5.35 6.95
N ASN A 252 6.53 6.41 7.71
CA ASN A 252 5.46 7.37 7.44
C ASN A 252 5.97 8.80 7.54
N LEU A 253 5.62 9.63 6.56
CA LEU A 253 5.93 11.07 6.57
C LEU A 253 4.91 11.82 7.43
N LEU A 254 5.40 12.71 8.29
CA LEU A 254 4.61 13.59 9.16
C LEU A 254 5.16 15.02 9.08
N GLY A 255 4.76 15.75 8.04
CA GLY A 255 5.35 17.04 7.69
C GLY A 255 6.84 16.89 7.33
N TYR A 256 7.70 17.62 8.02
CA TYR A 256 9.17 17.49 7.89
C TYR A 256 9.77 16.35 8.73
N MET A 257 8.98 15.72 9.59
CA MET A 257 9.38 14.53 10.33
C MET A 257 9.01 13.29 9.54
N PHE A 258 9.70 12.19 9.79
CA PHE A 258 9.21 10.86 9.43
C PHE A 258 9.35 9.94 10.64
N VAL A 259 8.45 8.96 10.73
CA VAL A 259 8.43 7.94 11.76
C VAL A 259 8.61 6.57 11.15
N PHE A 260 9.19 5.64 11.90
CA PHE A 260 9.51 4.29 11.46
C PHE A 260 9.69 3.39 12.68
N SER A 261 9.76 2.07 12.50
CA SER A 261 10.18 1.15 13.56
C SER A 261 11.60 0.68 13.35
N ALA A 262 12.35 0.52 14.44
CA ALA A 262 13.74 0.06 14.42
C ALA A 262 14.15 -0.50 15.80
N ASN A 263 15.19 -1.32 15.82
CA ASN A 263 15.74 -1.93 17.03
C ASN A 263 17.15 -1.38 17.31
N ASP A 264 17.40 -0.85 18.51
CA ASP A 264 18.72 -0.31 18.92
C ASP A 264 19.60 -1.32 19.67
N GLY A 265 19.15 -2.57 19.82
CA GLY A 265 19.82 -3.63 20.58
C GLY A 265 19.65 -3.54 22.10
N VAL A 266 18.98 -2.51 22.60
CA VAL A 266 18.77 -2.25 24.02
C VAL A 266 17.30 -2.32 24.39
N HIS A 267 16.41 -1.75 23.58
CA HIS A 267 14.99 -1.58 23.87
C HIS A 267 14.07 -2.38 22.94
N GLY A 268 14.61 -3.35 22.20
CA GLY A 268 13.84 -4.05 21.16
C GLY A 268 13.39 -3.13 20.01
N ARG A 269 12.47 -3.60 19.18
CA ARG A 269 11.87 -2.88 18.05
C ARG A 269 10.78 -1.94 18.54
N GLU A 270 11.06 -0.65 18.44
CA GLU A 270 10.24 0.44 18.98
C GLU A 270 9.89 1.48 17.90
N LEU A 271 9.05 2.47 18.24
CA LEU A 271 8.73 3.58 17.33
C LEU A 271 9.83 4.65 17.40
N TRP A 272 10.35 5.04 16.24
CA TRP A 272 11.36 6.06 16.06
C TRP A 272 10.84 7.23 15.23
N ARG A 273 11.48 8.39 15.40
CA ARG A 273 11.25 9.58 14.60
C ARG A 273 12.57 10.19 14.14
N SER A 274 12.55 10.90 13.01
CA SER A 274 13.68 11.69 12.54
C SER A 274 13.23 12.87 11.67
N TYR A 275 14.10 13.89 11.60
CA TYR A 275 14.05 14.98 10.63
C TYR A 275 15.22 14.90 9.63
N GLY A 276 15.82 13.72 9.47
CA GLY A 276 16.86 13.45 8.47
C GLY A 276 18.31 13.66 8.93
N THR A 277 18.56 13.81 10.23
CA THR A 277 19.91 13.92 10.80
C THR A 277 20.09 13.05 12.04
N ALA A 278 21.34 12.64 12.34
CA ALA A 278 21.68 11.83 13.51
C ALA A 278 21.08 12.37 14.82
N GLY A 279 21.21 13.68 15.05
CA GLY A 279 20.74 14.34 16.27
C GLY A 279 19.21 14.42 16.38
N THR A 280 18.51 14.29 15.26
CA THR A 280 17.04 14.26 15.19
C THR A 280 16.45 12.85 15.18
N THR A 281 17.26 11.84 14.89
CA THR A 281 16.86 10.43 14.90
C THR A 281 16.83 9.88 16.33
N LYS A 282 15.62 9.75 16.89
CA LYS A 282 15.39 9.36 18.28
C LYS A 282 14.21 8.41 18.40
N MET A 283 14.31 7.48 19.34
CA MET A 283 13.18 6.70 19.81
C MET A 283 12.12 7.66 20.36
N VAL A 284 10.86 7.39 20.05
CA VAL A 284 9.72 8.17 20.54
C VAL A 284 9.49 7.87 22.02
N ARG A 285 9.46 6.59 22.37
CA ARG A 285 9.35 6.02 23.71
C ARG A 285 9.71 4.54 23.64
N ASP A 286 10.26 4.01 24.71
CA ASP A 286 10.31 2.56 24.99
C ASP A 286 8.89 2.10 25.38
N ILE A 287 8.10 1.64 24.40
CA ILE A 287 6.69 1.27 24.62
C ILE A 287 6.62 -0.07 25.35
N ALA A 288 7.44 -1.05 24.95
CA ALA A 288 7.56 -2.35 25.61
C ALA A 288 8.86 -2.42 26.42
N GLU A 289 8.77 -2.18 27.73
CA GLU A 289 9.94 -1.99 28.60
C GLU A 289 11.06 -3.03 28.42
N GLY A 290 12.30 -2.54 28.31
CA GLY A 290 13.49 -3.38 28.22
C GLY A 290 13.67 -3.95 26.82
N LYS A 291 14.20 -5.18 26.68
CA LYS A 291 14.55 -5.75 25.36
C LYS A 291 13.34 -6.27 24.56
N LYS A 292 12.12 -5.88 24.91
CA LYS A 292 10.91 -6.40 24.28
C LYS A 292 10.57 -5.57 23.07
N ASP A 293 9.96 -6.20 22.07
CA ASP A 293 9.53 -5.48 20.88
C ASP A 293 8.09 -5.00 21.09
N SER A 294 7.82 -3.71 20.93
CA SER A 294 6.44 -3.22 20.82
C SER A 294 5.86 -3.41 19.42
N ASN A 295 6.68 -3.77 18.43
CA ASN A 295 6.32 -4.05 17.03
C ASN A 295 5.43 -2.98 16.35
N PRO A 296 5.79 -1.69 16.42
CA PRO A 296 4.96 -0.66 15.82
C PRO A 296 5.06 -0.70 14.29
N GLY A 297 3.92 -0.83 13.60
CA GLY A 297 3.82 -0.35 12.23
C GLY A 297 3.54 -1.34 11.10
N TRP A 298 3.03 -2.55 11.33
CA TRP A 298 2.54 -3.36 10.20
C TRP A 298 1.29 -2.75 9.52
N SER A 299 0.57 -1.87 10.23
CA SER A 299 -0.67 -1.24 9.78
C SER A 299 -0.75 0.26 10.16
N ASN A 300 0.38 0.98 10.20
CA ASN A 300 0.35 2.38 10.64
C ASN A 300 -0.27 3.32 9.59
N ARG A 301 -1.00 4.33 10.07
CA ARG A 301 -1.72 5.30 9.24
C ARG A 301 -1.50 6.72 9.76
N LEU A 302 -1.10 7.61 8.85
CA LEU A 302 -1.18 9.05 9.08
C LEU A 302 -2.63 9.52 8.95
N ALA A 303 -3.13 10.19 9.98
CA ALA A 303 -4.40 10.91 9.94
C ALA A 303 -4.28 12.18 10.79
N ASP A 304 -4.62 13.33 10.18
CA ASP A 304 -4.67 14.62 10.85
C ASP A 304 -3.39 14.96 11.66
N SER A 305 -2.22 14.75 11.06
CA SER A 305 -0.91 14.97 11.69
C SER A 305 -0.57 14.05 12.89
N MET A 306 -1.32 12.96 13.08
CA MET A 306 -1.00 11.90 14.03
C MET A 306 -0.76 10.59 13.30
N ILE A 307 0.03 9.71 13.92
CA ILE A 307 0.25 8.35 13.44
C ILE A 307 -0.50 7.40 14.36
N PHE A 308 -1.36 6.57 13.78
CA PHE A 308 -2.03 5.47 14.49
C PHE A 308 -1.34 4.17 14.11
N PHE A 309 -1.08 3.29 15.08
CA PHE A 309 -0.31 2.07 14.87
C PHE A 309 -0.63 1.03 15.96
N PRO A 310 -0.58 -0.28 15.66
CA PRO A 310 -0.63 -1.31 16.68
C PRO A 310 0.69 -1.30 17.47
N ALA A 311 0.63 -1.51 18.79
CA ALA A 311 1.82 -1.80 19.58
C ALA A 311 1.50 -2.69 20.79
N GLU A 312 2.45 -3.54 21.15
CA GLU A 312 2.35 -4.52 22.24
C GLU A 312 2.93 -3.98 23.55
N THR A 313 2.28 -4.29 24.67
CA THR A 313 2.84 -4.14 26.03
C THR A 313 2.43 -5.32 26.90
N GLU A 314 3.17 -5.59 27.98
CA GLU A 314 2.79 -6.63 28.95
C GLU A 314 1.43 -6.36 29.63
N THR A 315 1.07 -5.08 29.79
CA THR A 315 -0.14 -4.70 30.53
C THR A 315 -1.40 -4.76 29.67
N TYR A 316 -1.25 -4.49 28.37
CA TYR A 316 -2.37 -4.28 27.45
C TYR A 316 -2.41 -5.25 26.27
N GLY A 317 -1.42 -6.14 26.10
CA GLY A 317 -1.25 -6.87 24.85
C GLY A 317 -1.03 -5.91 23.66
N THR A 318 -1.32 -6.40 22.46
CA THR A 318 -1.31 -5.63 21.20
C THR A 318 -2.59 -4.81 21.05
N GLU A 319 -2.45 -3.50 21.17
CA GLU A 319 -3.57 -2.55 21.15
C GLU A 319 -3.33 -1.41 20.18
N LEU A 320 -4.34 -0.58 19.96
CA LEU A 320 -4.21 0.59 19.09
C LEU A 320 -3.52 1.73 19.86
N TRP A 321 -2.39 2.19 19.34
CA TRP A 321 -1.64 3.34 19.83
C TRP A 321 -1.72 4.49 18.86
N ARG A 322 -1.42 5.69 19.37
CA ARG A 322 -1.23 6.89 18.56
C ARG A 322 0.01 7.64 18.96
N PHE A 323 0.62 8.33 17.99
CA PHE A 323 1.73 9.25 18.17
C PHE A 323 1.35 10.63 17.66
N ASP A 324 1.44 11.61 18.54
CA ASP A 324 1.31 13.03 18.27
C ASP A 324 2.70 13.68 18.40
N PRO A 325 3.18 14.48 17.43
CA PRO A 325 4.49 15.13 17.52
C PRO A 325 4.68 16.04 18.75
N GLN A 326 3.61 16.68 19.21
CA GLN A 326 3.58 17.59 20.35
C GLN A 326 3.52 16.83 21.68
N TYR A 327 2.73 15.76 21.75
CA TYR A 327 2.49 15.05 23.02
C TYR A 327 3.28 13.75 23.16
N GLY A 328 3.64 13.06 22.08
CA GLY A 328 4.31 11.76 22.09
C GLY A 328 3.35 10.59 21.82
N ALA A 329 3.82 9.37 22.12
CA ALA A 329 3.05 8.14 21.89
C ALA A 329 2.18 7.76 23.10
N TYR A 330 0.96 7.29 22.88
CA TYR A 330 0.02 6.88 23.92
C TYR A 330 -0.94 5.79 23.43
N LEU A 331 -1.33 4.89 24.34
CA LEU A 331 -2.42 3.94 24.13
C LEU A 331 -3.70 4.73 23.79
N LEU A 332 -4.36 4.35 22.71
CA LEU A 332 -5.63 4.95 22.31
C LEU A 332 -6.78 4.35 23.11
N ALA A 333 -6.87 3.02 23.10
CA ALA A 333 -7.86 2.26 23.85
C ALA A 333 -7.31 0.86 24.12
N ASP A 334 -7.57 0.36 25.33
CA ASP A 334 -7.49 -1.05 25.70
C ASP A 334 -8.84 -1.67 25.32
N ILE A 335 -8.90 -2.23 24.11
CA ILE A 335 -10.13 -2.76 23.51
C ILE A 335 -10.40 -4.15 24.08
N ASN A 336 -9.40 -5.02 24.10
CA ASN A 336 -9.50 -6.35 24.68
C ASN A 336 -8.87 -6.36 26.08
N LYS A 337 -9.72 -6.20 27.09
CA LYS A 337 -9.31 -5.89 28.46
C LYS A 337 -8.16 -6.73 29.01
N GLY A 338 -7.16 -6.02 29.53
CA GLY A 338 -6.02 -6.61 30.23
C GLY A 338 -4.88 -6.91 29.27
N ASP A 339 -4.17 -8.01 29.49
CA ASP A 339 -3.01 -8.43 28.71
C ASP A 339 -3.37 -9.10 27.36
N LYS A 340 -4.59 -8.93 26.87
CA LYS A 340 -5.10 -9.62 25.68
C LYS A 340 -5.00 -8.73 24.47
N ASP A 341 -4.66 -9.31 23.33
CA ASP A 341 -4.56 -8.56 22.08
C ASP A 341 -5.93 -8.17 21.50
N SER A 342 -6.04 -6.96 20.96
CA SER A 342 -7.14 -6.56 20.06
C SER A 342 -6.78 -6.66 18.58
N ASP A 343 -5.51 -6.92 18.24
CA ASP A 343 -4.95 -7.03 16.89
C ASP A 343 -5.42 -5.93 15.90
N PRO A 344 -5.15 -4.64 16.17
CA PRO A 344 -5.63 -3.56 15.30
C PRO A 344 -5.06 -3.66 13.88
N ALA A 345 -5.94 -3.67 12.88
CA ALA A 345 -5.58 -3.77 11.46
C ALA A 345 -6.40 -2.82 10.59
N ALA A 346 -6.04 -2.76 9.29
CA ALA A 346 -6.76 -2.01 8.26
C ALA A 346 -7.14 -0.59 8.71
N ILE A 347 -6.17 0.23 9.08
CA ILE A 347 -6.43 1.56 9.66
C ILE A 347 -6.73 2.59 8.55
N GLY A 348 -7.88 3.25 8.63
CA GLY A 348 -8.35 4.27 7.69
C GLY A 348 -9.03 5.45 8.39
N SER A 349 -9.33 6.52 7.64
CA SER A 349 -9.92 7.73 8.22
C SER A 349 -10.82 8.49 7.25
N ILE A 350 -11.95 9.02 7.74
CA ILE A 350 -12.79 9.98 7.02
C ILE A 350 -12.96 11.23 7.88
N GLY A 351 -12.35 12.33 7.45
CA GLY A 351 -12.30 13.56 8.26
C GLY A 351 -11.70 13.26 9.64
N TRP A 352 -12.48 13.52 10.68
CA TRP A 352 -12.09 13.28 12.08
C TRP A 352 -12.64 11.95 12.61
N VAL A 353 -12.84 10.93 11.78
CA VAL A 353 -13.22 9.60 12.28
C VAL A 353 -12.19 8.62 11.78
N MET A 354 -11.54 7.93 12.71
CA MET A 354 -10.64 6.83 12.45
C MET A 354 -11.42 5.52 12.50
N PHE A 355 -11.10 4.62 11.57
CA PHE A 355 -11.67 3.29 11.46
C PHE A 355 -10.55 2.26 11.42
N PHE A 356 -10.83 1.09 11.97
CA PHE A 356 -9.87 -0.02 12.02
C PHE A 356 -10.60 -1.33 12.34
N ALA A 357 -9.98 -2.45 11.99
CA ALA A 357 -10.40 -3.76 12.47
C ALA A 357 -9.81 -4.02 13.85
N ALA A 358 -10.58 -4.59 14.79
CA ALA A 358 -10.08 -5.05 16.09
C ALA A 358 -11.04 -6.08 16.72
N LYS A 359 -10.53 -6.91 17.63
CA LYS A 359 -11.30 -7.89 18.41
C LYS A 359 -11.41 -7.51 19.89
N ASP A 360 -12.42 -8.05 20.58
CA ASP A 360 -12.56 -7.93 22.03
C ASP A 360 -12.93 -9.27 22.69
N ASP A 361 -13.36 -9.26 23.96
CA ASP A 361 -13.73 -10.47 24.69
C ASP A 361 -15.07 -11.09 24.26
N LYS A 362 -15.84 -10.39 23.43
CA LYS A 362 -17.18 -10.79 22.98
C LYS A 362 -17.24 -11.16 21.52
N ALA A 363 -16.36 -10.61 20.68
CA ALA A 363 -16.32 -10.92 19.25
C ALA A 363 -14.91 -10.94 18.65
N GLY A 364 -14.82 -11.58 17.49
CA GLY A 364 -13.65 -11.55 16.63
C GLY A 364 -13.36 -10.16 16.06
N ALA A 365 -12.46 -10.08 15.09
CA ALA A 365 -12.08 -8.83 14.45
C ALA A 365 -13.26 -8.24 13.65
N GLU A 366 -13.78 -7.10 14.13
CA GLU A 366 -14.92 -6.37 13.58
C GLU A 366 -14.54 -4.94 13.21
N LEU A 367 -15.45 -4.17 12.59
CA LEU A 367 -15.18 -2.77 12.28
C LEU A 367 -15.37 -1.91 13.54
N TRP A 368 -14.31 -1.20 13.93
CA TRP A 368 -14.29 -0.23 15.02
C TRP A 368 -14.06 1.17 14.50
N LYS A 369 -14.48 2.16 15.31
CA LYS A 369 -14.17 3.56 15.09
C LYS A 369 -13.76 4.27 16.36
N THR A 370 -13.04 5.36 16.17
CA THR A 370 -12.73 6.37 17.19
C THR A 370 -12.70 7.75 16.53
N GLU A 371 -12.92 8.81 17.28
CA GLU A 371 -12.72 10.17 16.78
C GLU A 371 -11.46 10.73 17.46
N PRO A 372 -10.61 11.53 16.78
CA PRO A 372 -9.32 12.00 17.27
C PRO A 372 -9.38 13.01 18.44
N ARG A 373 -10.47 13.00 19.23
CA ARG A 373 -10.55 13.59 20.57
C ARG A 373 -10.67 12.57 21.71
N TYR A 374 -10.63 11.27 21.42
CA TYR A 374 -11.00 10.24 22.39
C TYR A 374 -9.87 9.29 22.77
N THR A 375 -9.98 8.77 23.99
CA THR A 375 -9.22 7.65 24.58
C THR A 375 -10.09 6.40 24.64
N TYR A 376 -10.96 6.23 23.64
CA TYR A 376 -11.89 5.11 23.54
C TYR A 376 -12.12 4.75 22.07
N ALA A 377 -12.55 3.52 21.85
CA ALA A 377 -13.04 3.03 20.57
C ALA A 377 -14.43 2.43 20.76
N VAL A 378 -15.24 2.48 19.71
CA VAL A 378 -16.57 1.85 19.68
C VAL A 378 -16.67 0.98 18.45
N ARG A 379 -17.25 -0.22 18.61
CA ARG A 379 -17.57 -1.08 17.48
C ARG A 379 -18.67 -0.42 16.65
N VAL A 380 -18.48 -0.37 15.34
CA VAL A 380 -19.47 0.14 14.38
C VAL A 380 -20.59 -0.88 14.19
N SER A 381 -20.23 -2.15 13.96
CA SER A 381 -21.15 -3.26 13.82
C SER A 381 -20.45 -4.58 14.14
N ASP A 382 -21.21 -5.56 14.62
CA ASP A 382 -20.82 -6.97 14.68
C ASP A 382 -21.31 -7.63 13.37
N ILE A 383 -20.49 -7.54 12.32
CA ILE A 383 -20.85 -7.94 10.96
C ILE A 383 -21.00 -9.46 10.88
N ASN A 384 -20.12 -10.21 11.54
CA ASN A 384 -20.25 -11.65 11.74
C ASN A 384 -20.71 -11.92 13.19
N PRO A 385 -22.00 -12.15 13.46
CA PRO A 385 -22.51 -12.13 14.81
C PRO A 385 -21.86 -13.18 15.73
N GLY A 386 -21.38 -12.75 16.90
CA GLY A 386 -20.82 -13.62 17.93
C GLY A 386 -19.29 -13.59 17.95
N VAL A 387 -18.66 -14.75 18.20
CA VAL A 387 -17.20 -14.84 18.42
C VAL A 387 -16.39 -14.93 17.13
N GLU A 388 -17.04 -15.18 16.00
CA GLU A 388 -16.38 -15.33 14.71
C GLU A 388 -16.06 -13.95 14.11
N PRO A 389 -14.89 -13.76 13.50
CA PRO A 389 -14.48 -12.45 12.98
C PRO A 389 -15.10 -12.14 11.61
N SER A 390 -15.36 -10.86 11.34
CA SER A 390 -15.65 -10.36 10.00
C SER A 390 -14.41 -9.95 9.20
N ASN A 391 -13.28 -9.73 9.88
CA ASN A 391 -11.99 -9.31 9.31
C ASN A 391 -12.08 -8.14 8.31
N PRO A 392 -12.48 -6.92 8.73
CA PRO A 392 -12.53 -5.76 7.85
C PRO A 392 -11.17 -5.44 7.21
N LYS A 393 -11.15 -5.21 5.90
CA LYS A 393 -9.93 -4.84 5.13
C LYS A 393 -10.23 -3.74 4.12
N SER A 394 -9.17 -3.18 3.53
CA SER A 394 -9.26 -2.23 2.40
C SER A 394 -10.18 -1.04 2.68
N LEU A 395 -10.01 -0.40 3.84
CA LEU A 395 -10.80 0.76 4.26
C LEU A 395 -10.53 1.96 3.34
N GLU A 396 -11.50 2.30 2.50
CA GLU A 396 -11.39 3.35 1.50
C GLU A 396 -12.54 4.36 1.58
N ARG A 397 -12.23 5.62 1.29
CA ARG A 397 -13.18 6.73 1.38
C ARG A 397 -13.69 7.10 0.00
N LEU A 398 -15.00 7.20 -0.15
CA LEU A 398 -15.64 7.91 -1.26
C LEU A 398 -16.60 8.97 -0.71
N GLY A 399 -16.26 10.24 -0.89
CA GLY A 399 -17.05 11.34 -0.32
C GLY A 399 -17.10 11.29 1.21
N THR A 400 -18.27 11.00 1.78
CA THR A 400 -18.48 10.79 3.23
C THR A 400 -18.70 9.33 3.60
N THR A 401 -18.59 8.41 2.64
CA THR A 401 -18.89 7.00 2.83
C THR A 401 -17.60 6.19 2.93
N LEU A 402 -17.55 5.32 3.92
CA LEU A 402 -16.48 4.34 4.08
C LEU A 402 -16.87 3.07 3.32
N PHE A 403 -16.01 2.62 2.43
CA PHE A 403 -16.06 1.31 1.80
C PHE A 403 -14.98 0.41 2.38
N PHE A 404 -15.26 -0.88 2.47
CA PHE A 404 -14.34 -1.88 2.99
C PHE A 404 -14.78 -3.28 2.58
N THR A 405 -13.94 -4.28 2.84
CA THR A 405 -14.31 -5.69 2.65
C THR A 405 -14.46 -6.38 3.99
N ALA A 406 -15.44 -7.28 4.13
CA ALA A 406 -15.69 -8.05 5.36
C ALA A 406 -16.52 -9.30 5.06
N ASN A 407 -16.50 -10.28 5.96
CA ASN A 407 -17.24 -11.53 5.87
C ASN A 407 -18.27 -11.64 7.00
N ASP A 408 -19.56 -11.80 6.68
CA ASP A 408 -20.63 -11.94 7.67
C ASP A 408 -20.94 -13.41 8.04
N GLY A 409 -20.11 -14.35 7.59
CA GLY A 409 -20.32 -15.79 7.76
C GLY A 409 -21.37 -16.40 6.81
N VAL A 410 -22.03 -15.59 5.98
CA VAL A 410 -23.10 -16.00 5.06
C VAL A 410 -22.70 -15.81 3.60
N HIS A 411 -22.14 -14.65 3.25
CA HIS A 411 -21.81 -14.23 1.88
C HIS A 411 -20.31 -14.28 1.57
N GLY A 412 -19.47 -14.76 2.50
CA GLY A 412 -18.02 -14.68 2.34
C GLY A 412 -17.49 -13.25 2.42
N GLU A 413 -16.21 -13.03 2.10
CA GLU A 413 -15.60 -11.68 2.07
C GLU A 413 -16.12 -10.86 0.88
N GLU A 414 -16.95 -9.87 1.16
CA GLU A 414 -17.64 -9.02 0.17
C GLU A 414 -17.45 -7.53 0.47
N VAL A 415 -17.94 -6.65 -0.41
CA VAL A 415 -17.86 -5.20 -0.22
C VAL A 415 -18.97 -4.70 0.70
N TRP A 416 -18.60 -3.93 1.71
CA TRP A 416 -19.48 -3.27 2.67
C TRP A 416 -19.26 -1.77 2.64
N PHE A 417 -20.24 -1.05 3.15
CA PHE A 417 -20.11 0.38 3.37
C PHE A 417 -20.72 0.84 4.69
N SER A 418 -20.26 1.99 5.18
CA SER A 418 -20.82 2.71 6.33
C SER A 418 -20.87 4.20 6.03
N GLU A 419 -21.99 4.84 6.36
CA GLU A 419 -22.25 6.26 6.14
C GLU A 419 -22.44 6.97 7.47
N LEU A 420 -22.31 8.30 7.48
CA LEU A 420 -22.56 9.13 8.67
C LEU A 420 -23.93 8.79 9.29
N PRO A 421 -24.03 8.60 10.63
CA PRO A 421 -23.00 8.84 11.65
C PRO A 421 -22.07 7.64 11.93
N TYR A 422 -21.99 6.68 11.01
CA TYR A 422 -21.24 5.43 11.10
C TYR A 422 -21.69 4.57 12.29
N ALA A 423 -23.00 4.38 12.40
CA ALA A 423 -23.60 3.58 13.48
C ALA A 423 -23.92 2.14 13.06
N THR A 424 -23.89 1.86 11.76
CA THR A 424 -24.19 0.55 11.16
C THR A 424 -23.35 0.35 9.90
N THR A 425 -23.35 -0.88 9.40
CA THR A 425 -22.70 -1.27 8.14
C THR A 425 -23.71 -1.95 7.23
N HIS A 426 -23.51 -1.82 5.92
CA HIS A 426 -24.41 -2.36 4.91
C HIS A 426 -23.61 -3.14 3.86
N LEU A 427 -24.03 -4.37 3.57
CA LEU A 427 -23.49 -5.13 2.45
C LEU A 427 -23.87 -4.36 1.17
N LEU A 428 -22.87 -3.97 0.38
CA LEU A 428 -23.10 -3.28 -0.87
C LEU A 428 -23.77 -4.23 -1.88
N LYS A 429 -23.16 -5.39 -2.06
CA LYS A 429 -23.64 -6.46 -2.93
C LYS A 429 -22.88 -7.75 -2.60
N ASP A 430 -23.60 -8.86 -2.60
CA ASP A 430 -23.00 -10.20 -2.70
C ASP A 430 -22.53 -10.39 -4.16
N ILE A 431 -21.28 -10.03 -4.42
CA ILE A 431 -20.73 -10.07 -5.79
C ILE A 431 -20.53 -11.52 -6.22
N ARG A 432 -20.15 -12.41 -5.30
CA ARG A 432 -20.07 -13.86 -5.52
C ARG A 432 -21.09 -14.63 -4.68
N PRO A 433 -22.27 -14.92 -5.25
CA PRO A 433 -23.35 -15.57 -4.51
C PRO A 433 -22.92 -16.81 -3.72
N GLY A 434 -23.16 -16.76 -2.40
CA GLY A 434 -22.92 -17.86 -1.45
C GLY A 434 -21.67 -17.67 -0.59
N ILE A 435 -21.17 -18.75 0.01
CA ILE A 435 -20.10 -18.69 1.03
C ILE A 435 -18.71 -18.27 0.51
N ASN A 436 -18.55 -18.08 -0.80
CA ASN A 436 -17.26 -17.82 -1.44
C ASN A 436 -17.16 -16.33 -1.78
N GLY A 437 -16.42 -15.56 -0.98
CA GLY A 437 -16.31 -14.09 -1.18
C GLY A 437 -15.59 -13.63 -2.46
N SER A 438 -15.80 -12.38 -2.83
CA SER A 438 -15.24 -11.70 -4.00
C SER A 438 -13.80 -11.18 -3.85
N VAL A 439 -13.26 -11.13 -2.62
CA VAL A 439 -11.87 -10.71 -2.25
C VAL A 439 -11.35 -9.50 -3.07
N PRO A 440 -12.04 -8.34 -3.03
CA PRO A 440 -11.53 -7.13 -3.67
C PRO A 440 -10.22 -6.69 -2.98
N THR A 441 -9.15 -6.55 -3.76
CA THR A 441 -7.83 -6.15 -3.20
C THR A 441 -7.67 -4.63 -3.14
N HIS A 442 -8.42 -3.87 -3.93
CA HIS A 442 -8.33 -2.41 -4.01
C HIS A 442 -9.69 -1.78 -4.33
N VAL A 443 -10.01 -0.66 -3.67
CA VAL A 443 -11.19 0.17 -3.96
C VAL A 443 -10.69 1.55 -4.38
N TYR A 444 -11.02 1.98 -5.61
CA TYR A 444 -10.64 3.31 -6.11
C TYR A 444 -11.87 4.22 -6.14
N GLY A 445 -11.77 5.38 -5.48
CA GLY A 445 -12.70 6.49 -5.65
C GLY A 445 -12.21 7.40 -6.79
N GLY A 446 -12.99 7.51 -7.85
CA GLY A 446 -12.76 8.42 -8.98
C GLY A 446 -13.57 9.69 -8.89
#